data_AF-A0A1C7W6C8-F1
#
_entry.id   AF-A0A1C7W6C8-F1
#
_cell.length_a   1.000
_cell.length_b   1.000
_cell.length_c   1.000
_cell.angle_alpha   90.00
_cell.angle_beta   90.00
_cell.angle_gamma   90.00
#
_symmetry.space_group_name_H-M   'P 1'
#
loop_
_entity.id
_entity.type
_entity.pdbx_description
1 polymer ?
#
loop_
_entity_poly.entity_id
_entity_poly.type
_entity_poly.pdbx_seq_one_letter_code
_entity_poly.pdbx_strand_id
1 'polypeptide(L)'
;MKLTYYIHGETSNLQAALQDVKYPLLVLDPFCGVGNSCKKNLEFLGVTSCLLQPSHLGAPGQRTQYGWDLLAELKQTQGEFPLSAQLVADALIPSDGDGEKLAHEITMHVLLFAIETTWFRDFAEMCNWLASCSIRNLIFFWHCAYQENSHLSYLVSQQVTEEAWLAAENVLKKRLHIFKNPGVAMLFTRSGFSLSSICANPRQAVFLAPGVNDTMNGEMMMLYQFLFRVLHDLAEYRGLSPHCLVPKINMADGSLHEFFPV
;
A
#
# COMPACT_ATOMS: atom_id res chain seq x y z
N MET A 1 9.95 24.18 9.50
CA MET A 1 10.75 23.19 8.74
C MET A 1 10.41 23.35 7.26
N LYS A 2 11.39 23.55 6.37
CA LYS A 2 11.15 23.66 4.92
C LYS A 2 11.39 22.29 4.30
N LEU A 3 10.33 21.60 3.87
CA LEU A 3 10.45 20.35 3.14
C LEU A 3 10.87 20.64 1.69
N THR A 4 11.87 19.91 1.21
CA THR A 4 12.27 19.92 -0.20
C THR A 4 12.10 18.50 -0.75
N TYR A 5 11.52 18.39 -1.94
CA TYR A 5 11.11 17.11 -2.51
C TYR A 5 12.09 16.73 -3.61
N TYR A 6 12.54 15.49 -3.54
CA TYR A 6 13.54 14.94 -4.44
C TYR A 6 13.00 13.64 -5.03
N ILE A 7 13.46 13.31 -6.23
CA ILE A 7 13.30 11.95 -6.73
C ILE A 7 14.04 11.01 -5.77
N HIS A 8 13.39 9.92 -5.36
CA HIS A 8 13.97 8.92 -4.46
C HIS A 8 15.26 8.36 -5.07
N GLY A 9 16.31 8.24 -4.28
CA GLY A 9 17.64 7.86 -4.77
C GLY A 9 18.40 8.93 -5.57
N GLU A 10 17.78 10.10 -5.87
CA GLU A 10 18.40 11.16 -6.66
C GLU A 10 18.49 12.52 -5.92
N THR A 11 19.19 13.47 -6.56
CA THR A 11 19.29 14.88 -6.18
C THR A 11 18.38 15.80 -7.01
N SER A 12 17.71 15.25 -8.03
CA SER A 12 16.76 15.94 -8.90
C SER A 12 15.56 16.45 -8.10
N ASN A 13 15.23 17.74 -8.22
CA ASN A 13 14.12 18.35 -7.49
C ASN A 13 12.77 18.10 -8.18
N LEU A 14 11.68 18.32 -7.44
CA LEU A 14 10.30 18.24 -7.96
C LEU A 14 10.13 18.95 -9.31
N GLN A 15 10.72 20.14 -9.48
CA GLN A 15 10.53 20.96 -10.68
C GLN A 15 11.12 20.31 -11.95
N ALA A 16 12.22 19.56 -11.81
CA ALA A 16 12.77 18.75 -12.90
C ALA A 16 11.88 17.54 -13.22
N ALA A 17 11.36 16.85 -12.19
CA ALA A 17 10.43 15.73 -12.36
C ALA A 17 9.11 16.16 -13.05
N LEU A 18 8.66 17.39 -12.78
CA LEU A 18 7.47 17.99 -13.40
C LEU A 18 7.68 18.46 -14.84
N GLN A 19 8.92 18.61 -15.31
CA GLN A 19 9.22 18.98 -16.70
C GLN A 19 9.29 17.78 -17.62
N ASP A 20 9.73 16.61 -17.12
CA ASP A 20 9.81 15.36 -17.88
C ASP A 20 8.63 14.44 -17.56
N VAL A 21 7.39 14.94 -17.72
CA VAL A 21 6.14 14.20 -17.45
C VAL A 21 5.88 13.09 -18.51
N LYS A 22 6.88 12.25 -18.77
CA LYS A 22 6.76 11.03 -19.56
C LYS A 22 6.43 9.81 -18.71
N TYR A 23 6.57 9.95 -17.38
CA TYR A 23 6.33 8.90 -16.41
C TYR A 23 5.38 9.37 -15.32
N PRO A 24 4.57 8.45 -14.77
CA PRO A 24 3.70 8.78 -13.66
C PRO A 24 4.51 9.17 -12.43
N LEU A 25 3.98 10.09 -11.65
CA LEU A 25 4.60 10.56 -10.42
C LEU A 25 3.93 9.86 -9.24
N LEU A 26 4.72 9.30 -8.32
CA LEU A 26 4.24 8.82 -7.03
C LEU A 26 4.83 9.71 -5.94
N VAL A 27 3.99 10.46 -5.23
CA VAL A 27 4.44 11.52 -4.32
C VAL A 27 4.01 11.20 -2.89
N LEU A 28 4.99 11.04 -1.99
CA LEU A 28 4.74 11.05 -0.55
C LEU A 28 4.82 12.49 -0.04
N ASP A 29 3.69 13.05 0.36
CA ASP A 29 3.51 14.47 0.70
C ASP A 29 3.00 14.69 2.14
N PRO A 30 3.84 14.45 3.16
CA PRO A 30 3.48 14.70 4.54
C PRO A 30 3.22 16.19 4.77
N PHE A 31 2.26 16.46 5.65
CA PHE A 31 1.74 17.80 5.93
C PHE A 31 1.05 18.48 4.73
N CYS A 32 0.79 17.75 3.65
CA CYS A 32 0.11 18.24 2.44
C CYS A 32 0.80 19.48 1.81
N GLY A 33 2.14 19.52 1.85
CA GLY A 33 2.93 20.66 1.42
C GLY A 33 2.94 20.87 -0.11
N VAL A 34 3.15 19.80 -0.87
CA VAL A 34 3.25 19.84 -2.35
C VAL A 34 1.89 19.73 -3.01
N GLY A 35 1.01 18.87 -2.52
CA GLY A 35 -0.32 18.67 -3.06
C GLY A 35 -1.14 19.97 -3.09
N ASN A 36 -0.96 20.87 -2.12
CA ASN A 36 -1.65 22.16 -2.11
C ASN A 36 -0.92 23.24 -2.93
N SER A 37 0.41 23.26 -2.92
CA SER A 37 1.19 24.32 -3.56
C SER A 37 1.44 24.08 -5.05
N CYS A 38 1.51 22.81 -5.48
CA CYS A 38 1.89 22.41 -6.83
C CYS A 38 0.73 21.90 -7.67
N LYS A 39 -0.45 21.64 -7.10
CA LYS A 39 -1.62 21.14 -7.86
C LYS A 39 -2.02 22.06 -9.01
N LYS A 40 -2.05 23.38 -8.81
CA LYS A 40 -2.34 24.33 -9.91
C LYS A 40 -1.30 24.28 -11.03
N ASN A 41 -0.03 24.08 -10.68
CA ASN A 41 1.04 23.95 -11.67
C ASN A 41 0.95 22.62 -12.42
N LEU A 42 0.62 21.54 -11.73
CA LEU A 42 0.38 20.22 -12.33
C LEU A 42 -0.78 20.25 -13.31
N GLU A 43 -1.91 20.84 -12.91
CA GLU A 43 -3.06 21.04 -13.78
C GLU A 43 -2.72 21.89 -15.00
N PHE A 44 -1.98 22.99 -14.81
CA PHE A 44 -1.49 23.84 -15.91
C PHE A 44 -0.59 23.07 -16.90
N LEU A 45 0.22 22.14 -16.41
CA LEU A 45 1.09 21.29 -17.22
C LEU A 45 0.36 20.10 -17.87
N GLY A 46 -0.95 19.97 -17.63
CA GLY A 46 -1.78 18.88 -18.16
C GLY A 46 -1.60 17.56 -17.41
N VAL A 47 -1.10 17.59 -16.17
CA VAL A 47 -0.94 16.41 -15.31
C VAL A 47 -2.22 16.19 -14.51
N THR A 48 -2.77 14.99 -14.58
CA THR A 48 -3.95 14.60 -13.78
C THR A 48 -3.50 14.17 -12.39
N SER A 49 -4.13 14.68 -11.33
CA SER A 49 -3.77 14.33 -9.95
C SER A 49 -4.80 13.41 -9.29
N CYS A 50 -4.31 12.35 -8.66
CA CYS A 50 -5.07 11.43 -7.82
C CYS A 50 -4.60 11.59 -6.38
N LEU A 51 -5.54 11.69 -5.43
CA LEU A 51 -5.24 11.83 -4.01
C LEU A 51 -5.74 10.60 -3.26
N LEU A 52 -4.81 9.86 -2.63
CA LEU A 52 -5.10 8.72 -1.78
C LEU A 52 -4.78 9.11 -0.33
N GLN A 53 -5.83 9.43 0.43
CA GLN A 53 -5.75 9.88 1.83
C GLN A 53 -6.72 9.05 2.71
N PRO A 54 -6.29 7.88 3.23
CA PRO A 54 -7.15 6.98 3.99
C PRO A 54 -7.91 7.64 5.16
N SER A 55 -7.27 8.55 5.88
CA SER A 55 -7.84 9.23 7.06
C SER A 55 -8.95 10.24 6.75
N HIS A 56 -9.07 10.68 5.50
CA HIS A 56 -9.97 11.77 5.13
C HIS A 56 -11.11 11.32 4.20
N LEU A 57 -11.10 10.05 3.76
CA LEU A 57 -12.13 9.48 2.91
C LEU A 57 -13.52 9.59 3.53
N GLY A 58 -14.38 10.37 2.88
CA GLY A 58 -15.77 10.54 3.30
C GLY A 58 -16.08 11.83 4.07
N ALA A 59 -15.11 12.73 4.26
CA ALA A 59 -15.40 14.07 4.77
C ALA A 59 -16.33 14.84 3.79
N PRO A 60 -17.40 15.51 4.27
CA PRO A 60 -18.33 16.25 3.42
C PRO A 60 -17.58 17.29 2.57
N GLY A 61 -17.79 17.26 1.25
CA GLY A 61 -17.18 18.21 0.30
C GLY A 61 -15.89 17.74 -0.40
N GLN A 62 -15.32 16.60 -0.01
CA GLN A 62 -14.09 16.07 -0.63
C GLN A 62 -14.42 15.11 -1.79
N ARG A 63 -14.74 15.66 -2.97
CA ARG A 63 -15.10 14.87 -4.18
C ARG A 63 -13.90 14.22 -4.89
N THR A 64 -12.67 14.51 -4.48
CA THR A 64 -11.44 14.13 -5.20
C THR A 64 -10.63 13.04 -4.51
N GLN A 65 -11.17 12.40 -3.47
CA GLN A 65 -10.49 11.32 -2.78
C GLN A 65 -10.93 9.99 -3.36
N TYR A 66 -9.96 9.24 -3.87
CA TYR A 66 -10.20 7.97 -4.53
C TYR A 66 -10.05 6.83 -3.53
N GLY A 67 -10.97 5.87 -3.59
CA GLY A 67 -10.74 4.56 -3.02
C GLY A 67 -9.84 3.73 -3.94
N TRP A 68 -9.24 2.66 -3.41
CA TRP A 68 -8.50 1.68 -4.16
C TRP A 68 -8.89 0.26 -3.75
N ASP A 69 -9.75 -0.37 -4.54
CA ASP A 69 -10.07 -1.79 -4.37
C ASP A 69 -8.89 -2.65 -4.84
N LEU A 70 -7.96 -2.88 -3.92
CA LEU A 70 -6.73 -3.63 -4.18
C LEU A 70 -7.02 -5.08 -4.59
N LEU A 71 -7.97 -5.77 -3.96
CA LEU A 71 -8.28 -7.16 -4.35
C LEU A 71 -8.85 -7.23 -5.77
N ALA A 72 -9.72 -6.29 -6.16
CA ALA A 72 -10.22 -6.23 -7.53
C ALA A 72 -9.11 -5.88 -8.52
N GLU A 73 -8.19 -4.98 -8.16
CA GLU A 73 -7.04 -4.62 -9.00
C GLU A 73 -6.12 -5.82 -9.25
N LEU A 74 -5.85 -6.64 -8.24
CA LEU A 74 -5.04 -7.86 -8.38
C LEU A 74 -5.73 -8.92 -9.23
N LYS A 75 -7.07 -8.98 -9.26
CA LYS A 75 -7.81 -9.92 -10.13
C LYS A 75 -7.71 -9.56 -11.62
N GLN A 76 -7.43 -8.31 -11.96
CA GLN A 76 -7.37 -7.85 -13.35
C GLN A 76 -6.08 -8.25 -14.08
N THR A 77 -5.03 -8.63 -13.35
CA THR A 77 -3.75 -9.09 -13.91
C THR A 77 -3.78 -10.59 -14.21
N GLN A 78 -4.39 -10.98 -15.34
CA GLN A 78 -4.50 -12.40 -15.72
C GLN A 78 -3.12 -13.05 -15.86
N GLY A 79 -2.84 -14.06 -15.03
CA GLY A 79 -1.66 -14.93 -15.12
C GLY A 79 -0.50 -14.58 -14.20
N GLU A 80 -0.60 -13.50 -13.44
CA GLU A 80 0.52 -12.90 -12.68
C GLU A 80 0.24 -12.73 -11.18
N PHE A 81 -0.79 -13.42 -10.69
CA PHE A 81 -1.26 -13.31 -9.30
C PHE A 81 -0.20 -13.65 -8.24
N PRO A 82 0.66 -14.69 -8.40
CA PRO A 82 1.66 -15.05 -7.39
C PRO A 82 2.63 -13.91 -7.07
N LEU A 83 3.18 -13.28 -8.11
CA LEU A 83 4.14 -12.20 -7.93
C LEU A 83 3.45 -10.94 -7.39
N SER A 84 2.26 -10.59 -7.89
CA SER A 84 1.53 -9.45 -7.35
C SER A 84 1.13 -9.64 -5.89
N ALA A 85 0.77 -10.87 -5.49
CA ALA A 85 0.47 -11.20 -4.10
C ALA A 85 1.72 -11.12 -3.22
N GLN A 86 2.87 -11.53 -3.75
CA GLN A 86 4.16 -11.40 -3.07
C GLN A 86 4.54 -9.93 -2.84
N LEU A 87 4.45 -9.08 -3.88
CA LEU A 87 4.75 -7.64 -3.75
C LEU A 87 3.84 -6.96 -2.70
N VAL A 88 2.56 -7.33 -2.64
CA VAL A 88 1.64 -6.83 -1.60
C VAL A 88 2.05 -7.31 -0.21
N ALA A 89 2.44 -8.58 -0.07
CA ALA A 89 2.88 -9.14 1.20
C ALA A 89 4.21 -8.50 1.67
N ASP A 90 5.19 -8.33 0.77
CA ASP A 90 6.49 -7.70 1.04
C ASP A 90 6.31 -6.25 1.52
N ALA A 91 5.42 -5.50 0.87
CA ALA A 91 5.10 -4.13 1.26
C ALA A 91 4.38 -4.04 2.62
N LEU A 92 3.52 -5.01 2.94
CA LEU A 92 2.69 -5.00 4.15
C LEU A 92 3.43 -5.55 5.38
N ILE A 93 4.26 -6.57 5.19
CA ILE A 93 4.98 -7.31 6.24
C ILE A 93 6.42 -7.57 5.76
N PRO A 94 7.36 -6.64 6.00
CA PRO A 94 8.78 -6.88 5.72
C PRO A 94 9.29 -8.10 6.50
N SER A 95 9.83 -9.10 5.80
CA SER A 95 10.14 -10.44 6.34
C SER A 95 11.48 -10.54 7.08
N ASP A 96 11.78 -9.58 7.95
CA ASP A 96 13.11 -9.42 8.58
C ASP A 96 13.34 -10.36 9.78
N GLY A 97 12.27 -10.89 10.38
CA GLY A 97 12.29 -11.80 11.53
C GLY A 97 11.47 -13.08 11.31
N ASP A 98 11.64 -14.09 12.16
CA ASP A 98 11.00 -15.39 11.94
C ASP A 98 9.47 -15.35 12.09
N GLY A 99 8.95 -14.52 12.99
CA GLY A 99 7.51 -14.26 13.09
C GLY A 99 6.98 -13.50 11.89
N GLU A 100 7.77 -12.53 11.40
CA GLU A 100 7.46 -11.75 10.20
C GLU A 100 7.47 -12.59 8.93
N LYS A 101 8.41 -13.52 8.77
CA LYS A 101 8.46 -14.46 7.63
C LYS A 101 7.19 -15.29 7.53
N LEU A 102 6.76 -15.89 8.64
CA LEU A 102 5.54 -16.69 8.65
C LEU A 102 4.30 -15.81 8.44
N ALA A 103 4.23 -14.63 9.05
CA ALA A 103 3.13 -13.68 8.83
C ALA A 103 3.05 -13.21 7.37
N HIS A 104 4.20 -12.94 6.76
CA HIS A 104 4.34 -12.60 5.34
C HIS A 104 3.83 -13.75 4.45
N GLU A 105 4.28 -14.97 4.71
CA GLU A 105 3.89 -16.16 3.97
C GLU A 105 2.39 -16.45 4.08
N ILE A 106 1.82 -16.36 5.29
CA ILE A 106 0.37 -16.46 5.51
C ILE A 106 -0.35 -15.39 4.69
N THR A 107 0.10 -14.14 4.72
CA THR A 107 -0.53 -13.03 4.00
C THR A 107 -0.55 -13.28 2.51
N MET A 108 0.59 -13.70 1.94
CA MET A 108 0.71 -14.03 0.51
C MET A 108 -0.26 -15.15 0.11
N HIS A 109 -0.28 -16.27 0.86
CA HIS A 109 -1.12 -17.41 0.52
C HIS A 109 -2.61 -17.13 0.73
N VAL A 110 -2.98 -16.38 1.77
CA VAL A 110 -4.38 -15.95 1.98
C VAL A 110 -4.83 -14.97 0.91
N LEU A 111 -3.93 -14.10 0.42
CA LEU A 111 -4.22 -13.20 -0.69
C LEU A 111 -4.47 -13.96 -1.99
N LEU A 112 -3.67 -15.00 -2.28
CA LEU A 112 -3.92 -15.87 -3.44
C LEU A 112 -5.24 -16.62 -3.32
N PHE A 113 -5.52 -17.20 -2.15
CA PHE A 113 -6.83 -17.79 -1.85
C PHE A 113 -7.98 -16.79 -2.06
N ALA A 114 -7.83 -15.54 -1.63
CA ALA A 114 -8.82 -14.47 -1.80
C ALA A 114 -9.08 -14.13 -3.28
N ILE A 115 -8.02 -14.11 -4.08
CA ILE A 115 -8.10 -13.84 -5.53
C ILE A 115 -8.83 -14.98 -6.23
N GLU A 116 -8.48 -16.23 -5.95
CA GLU A 116 -9.02 -17.43 -6.61
C GLU A 116 -10.49 -17.71 -6.24
N THR A 117 -10.83 -17.57 -4.96
CA THR A 117 -12.13 -18.02 -4.45
C THR A 117 -13.13 -16.90 -4.25
N THR A 118 -12.67 -15.64 -4.28
CA THR A 118 -13.50 -14.47 -3.96
C THR A 118 -14.11 -14.50 -2.56
N TRP A 119 -13.54 -15.28 -1.63
CA TRP A 119 -14.06 -15.47 -0.28
C TRP A 119 -14.26 -14.16 0.49
N PHE A 120 -13.31 -13.23 0.37
CA PHE A 120 -13.42 -11.90 0.97
C PHE A 120 -14.04 -10.93 -0.02
N ARG A 121 -14.89 -10.04 0.48
CA ARG A 121 -15.48 -8.95 -0.29
C ARG A 121 -14.41 -7.97 -0.77
N ASP A 122 -13.46 -7.65 0.09
CA ASP A 122 -12.44 -6.62 -0.15
C ASP A 122 -11.17 -6.85 0.69
N PHE A 123 -10.11 -6.08 0.38
CA PHE A 123 -8.80 -6.21 1.03
C PHE A 123 -8.87 -5.89 2.53
N ALA A 124 -9.67 -4.91 2.93
CA ALA A 124 -9.81 -4.54 4.34
C ALA A 124 -10.48 -5.64 5.16
N GLU A 125 -11.48 -6.32 4.60
CA GLU A 125 -12.10 -7.50 5.22
C GLU A 125 -11.06 -8.61 5.43
N MET A 126 -10.26 -8.95 4.42
CA MET A 126 -9.18 -9.94 4.55
C MET A 126 -8.23 -9.57 5.69
N CYS A 127 -7.71 -8.34 5.71
CA CYS A 127 -6.84 -7.83 6.78
C CYS A 127 -7.51 -7.92 8.15
N ASN A 128 -8.80 -7.62 8.24
CA ASN A 128 -9.55 -7.71 9.49
C ASN A 128 -9.67 -9.15 10.01
N TRP A 129 -9.89 -10.14 9.14
CA TRP A 129 -9.88 -11.55 9.53
C TRP A 129 -8.52 -11.98 10.06
N LEU A 130 -7.45 -11.66 9.32
CA LEU A 130 -6.07 -11.95 9.73
C LEU A 130 -5.70 -11.30 11.08
N ALA A 131 -6.31 -10.17 11.42
CA ALA A 131 -6.05 -9.42 12.66
C ALA A 131 -6.97 -9.76 13.86
N SER A 132 -7.91 -10.71 13.74
CA SER A 132 -9.00 -10.84 14.72
C SER A 132 -9.07 -12.16 15.49
N CYS A 133 -8.61 -13.27 14.93
CA CYS A 133 -8.75 -14.59 15.56
C CYS A 133 -7.43 -15.36 15.54
N SER A 134 -7.46 -16.59 16.11
CA SER A 134 -6.34 -17.52 15.90
C SER A 134 -6.22 -17.82 14.41
N ILE A 135 -5.11 -17.41 13.81
CA ILE A 135 -4.92 -17.47 12.37
C ILE A 135 -4.86 -18.93 11.90
N ARG A 136 -4.26 -19.79 12.72
CA ARG A 136 -4.22 -21.24 12.49
C ARG A 136 -5.62 -21.81 12.35
N ASN A 137 -6.51 -21.50 13.29
CA ASN A 137 -7.90 -21.98 13.25
C ASN A 137 -8.68 -21.44 12.04
N LEU A 138 -8.44 -20.18 11.65
CA LEU A 138 -9.04 -19.60 10.44
C LEU A 138 -8.59 -20.33 9.18
N ILE A 139 -7.28 -20.58 9.04
CA ILE A 139 -6.72 -21.32 7.90
C ILE A 139 -7.32 -22.74 7.84
N PHE A 140 -7.42 -23.45 8.97
CA PHE A 140 -8.08 -24.75 9.03
C PHE A 140 -9.55 -24.67 8.63
N PHE A 141 -10.28 -23.66 9.12
CA PHE A 141 -11.68 -23.44 8.77
C PHE A 141 -11.85 -23.20 7.25
N TRP A 142 -11.03 -22.32 6.66
CA TRP A 142 -11.06 -22.09 5.22
C TRP A 142 -10.67 -23.34 4.43
N HIS A 143 -9.67 -24.10 4.89
CA HIS A 143 -9.27 -25.36 4.26
C HIS A 143 -10.39 -26.39 4.27
N CYS A 144 -11.13 -26.52 5.38
CA CYS A 144 -12.30 -27.40 5.45
C CYS A 144 -13.39 -27.01 4.45
N ALA A 145 -13.58 -25.71 4.19
CA ALA A 145 -14.53 -25.20 3.20
C ALA A 145 -14.01 -25.31 1.75
N TYR A 146 -12.70 -25.26 1.54
CA TYR A 146 -12.03 -25.26 0.24
C TYR A 146 -10.88 -26.28 0.20
N GLN A 147 -11.22 -27.56 0.31
CA GLN A 147 -10.25 -28.66 0.48
C GLN A 147 -9.25 -28.77 -0.68
N GLU A 148 -9.70 -28.46 -1.90
CA GLU A 148 -8.87 -28.53 -3.11
C GLU A 148 -8.01 -27.28 -3.33
N ASN A 149 -8.09 -26.24 -2.48
CA ASN A 149 -7.28 -25.05 -2.66
C ASN A 149 -5.83 -25.31 -2.23
N SER A 150 -4.89 -25.19 -3.17
CA SER A 150 -3.48 -25.50 -2.94
C SER A 150 -2.80 -24.56 -1.94
N HIS A 151 -3.22 -23.29 -1.86
CA HIS A 151 -2.60 -22.32 -0.93
C HIS A 151 -2.99 -22.58 0.51
N LEU A 152 -4.25 -22.96 0.77
CA LEU A 152 -4.69 -23.38 2.09
C LEU A 152 -4.08 -24.72 2.49
N SER A 153 -4.04 -25.69 1.57
CA SER A 153 -3.40 -26.99 1.80
C SER A 153 -1.91 -26.84 2.14
N TYR A 154 -1.21 -25.93 1.47
CA TYR A 154 0.17 -25.57 1.78
C TYR A 154 0.29 -25.09 3.23
N LEU A 155 -0.47 -24.07 3.63
CA LEU A 155 -0.40 -23.50 4.99
C LEU A 155 -0.77 -24.52 6.09
N VAL A 156 -1.75 -25.39 5.85
CA VAL A 156 -2.15 -26.45 6.79
C VAL A 156 -1.06 -27.52 6.94
N SER A 157 -0.33 -27.82 5.87
CA SER A 157 0.73 -28.85 5.87
C SER A 157 2.01 -28.42 6.58
N GLN A 158 2.18 -27.11 6.83
CA GLN A 158 3.37 -26.55 7.46
C GLN A 158 3.54 -27.05 8.90
N GLN A 159 4.69 -27.65 9.20
CA GLN A 159 5.06 -28.06 10.55
C GLN A 159 5.68 -26.89 11.31
N VAL A 160 4.81 -26.01 11.82
CA VAL A 160 5.20 -24.79 12.54
C VAL A 160 4.88 -24.95 14.03
N THR A 161 5.80 -24.50 14.90
CA THR A 161 5.60 -24.56 16.36
C THR A 161 4.51 -23.59 16.82
N GLU A 162 3.91 -23.85 17.97
CA GLU A 162 2.86 -22.97 18.50
C GLU A 162 3.42 -21.56 18.81
N GLU A 163 4.67 -21.47 19.26
CA GLU A 163 5.35 -20.19 19.51
C GLU A 163 5.51 -19.36 18.22
N ALA A 164 5.83 -20.02 17.10
CA ALA A 164 5.95 -19.36 15.81
C ALA A 164 4.59 -18.89 15.28
N TRP A 165 3.52 -19.68 15.45
CA TRP A 165 2.15 -19.24 15.16
C TRP A 165 1.77 -18.01 15.97
N LEU A 166 2.02 -18.00 17.29
CA LEU A 166 1.73 -16.85 18.15
C LEU A 166 2.56 -15.62 17.76
N ALA A 167 3.82 -15.80 17.38
CA ALA A 167 4.66 -14.71 16.89
C ALA A 167 4.10 -14.10 15.59
N ALA A 168 3.73 -14.92 14.61
CA ALA A 168 3.11 -14.46 13.37
C ALA A 168 1.77 -13.78 13.61
N GLU A 169 0.92 -14.30 14.50
CA GLU A 169 -0.33 -13.65 14.89
C GLU A 169 -0.10 -12.26 15.49
N ASN A 170 0.92 -12.10 16.33
CA ASN A 170 1.24 -10.79 16.91
C ASN A 170 1.71 -9.80 15.84
N VAL A 171 2.49 -10.26 14.85
CA VAL A 171 2.88 -9.45 13.69
C VAL A 171 1.65 -9.04 12.88
N LEU A 172 0.78 -9.99 12.53
CA LEU A 172 -0.46 -9.72 11.77
C LEU A 172 -1.37 -8.75 12.53
N LYS A 173 -1.62 -8.99 13.82
CA LYS A 173 -2.44 -8.09 14.65
C LYS A 173 -1.86 -6.69 14.66
N LYS A 174 -0.54 -6.52 14.84
CA LYS A 174 0.13 -5.21 14.87
C LYS A 174 0.08 -4.50 13.52
N ARG A 175 0.35 -5.20 12.42
CA ARG A 175 0.43 -4.61 11.08
C ARG A 175 -0.95 -4.30 10.49
N LEU A 176 -1.93 -5.13 10.78
CA LEU A 176 -3.24 -5.10 10.13
C LEU A 176 -4.33 -4.43 10.99
N HIS A 177 -4.03 -4.05 12.23
CA HIS A 177 -5.00 -3.40 13.12
C HIS A 177 -5.67 -2.17 12.50
N ILE A 178 -4.89 -1.37 11.76
CA ILE A 178 -5.33 -0.10 11.17
C ILE A 178 -6.50 -0.28 10.19
N PHE A 179 -6.66 -1.46 9.59
CA PHE A 179 -7.78 -1.77 8.69
C PHE A 179 -9.13 -1.95 9.40
N LYS A 180 -9.15 -1.99 10.74
CA LYS A 180 -10.38 -1.93 11.54
C LYS A 180 -10.96 -0.52 11.58
N ASN A 181 -10.17 0.51 11.26
CA ASN A 181 -10.66 1.88 11.17
C ASN A 181 -11.60 2.04 9.96
N PRO A 182 -12.85 2.51 10.12
CA PRO A 182 -13.80 2.62 9.01
C PRO A 182 -13.32 3.50 7.85
N GLY A 183 -12.60 4.59 8.11
CA GLY A 183 -12.07 5.46 7.06
C GLY A 183 -10.98 4.77 6.23
N VAL A 184 -10.10 4.03 6.90
CA VAL A 184 -9.08 3.19 6.24
C VAL A 184 -9.73 2.05 5.48
N ALA A 185 -10.68 1.33 6.07
CA ALA A 185 -11.40 0.27 5.38
C ALA A 185 -12.11 0.80 4.13
N MET A 186 -12.74 1.97 4.22
CA MET A 186 -13.39 2.64 3.09
C MET A 186 -12.43 2.98 1.93
N LEU A 187 -11.13 3.17 2.18
CA LEU A 187 -10.14 3.28 1.11
C LEU A 187 -10.16 2.01 0.26
N PHE A 188 -10.12 0.85 0.90
CA PHE A 188 -9.94 -0.42 0.21
C PHE A 188 -11.24 -1.07 -0.30
N THR A 189 -12.40 -0.45 -0.07
CA THR A 189 -13.69 -0.95 -0.54
C THR A 189 -14.30 -0.14 -1.68
N ARG A 190 -13.82 1.09 -1.92
CA ARG A 190 -14.39 1.98 -2.92
C ARG A 190 -13.56 1.95 -4.19
N SER A 191 -14.24 1.87 -5.33
CA SER A 191 -13.63 2.13 -6.63
C SER A 191 -13.19 3.60 -6.72
N GLY A 192 -12.08 3.86 -7.41
CA GLY A 192 -11.71 5.22 -7.74
C GLY A 192 -10.36 5.30 -8.44
N PHE A 193 -9.34 4.77 -7.78
CA PHE A 193 -8.00 4.63 -8.31
C PHE A 193 -7.82 3.22 -8.88
N SER A 194 -7.10 3.12 -9.99
CA SER A 194 -6.67 1.85 -10.58
C SER A 194 -5.28 2.02 -11.16
N LEU A 195 -4.43 1.01 -10.99
CA LEU A 195 -3.08 1.00 -11.56
C LEU A 195 -3.15 1.03 -13.11
N SER A 196 -4.13 0.37 -13.70
CA SER A 196 -4.38 0.43 -15.15
C SER A 196 -4.63 1.85 -15.66
N SER A 197 -5.22 2.72 -14.82
CA SER A 197 -5.45 4.13 -15.18
C SER A 197 -4.14 4.93 -15.23
N ILE A 198 -3.15 4.56 -14.42
CA ILE A 198 -1.78 5.09 -14.53
C ILE A 198 -1.13 4.60 -15.81
N CYS A 199 -1.25 3.31 -16.13
CA CYS A 199 -0.68 2.75 -17.37
C CYS A 199 -1.24 3.45 -18.62
N ALA A 200 -2.53 3.77 -18.61
CA ALA A 200 -3.20 4.42 -19.73
C ALA A 200 -2.81 5.90 -19.89
N ASN A 201 -2.35 6.56 -18.82
CA ASN A 201 -1.99 7.98 -18.86
C ASN A 201 -0.72 8.25 -18.04
N PRO A 202 0.46 8.29 -18.69
CA PRO A 202 1.72 8.55 -17.99
C PRO A 202 1.82 9.96 -17.40
N ARG A 203 0.92 10.90 -17.78
CA ARG A 203 0.85 12.25 -17.20
C ARG A 203 -0.09 12.28 -15.99
N GLN A 204 0.17 11.38 -15.04
CA GLN A 204 -0.57 11.29 -13.79
C GLN A 204 0.35 11.46 -12.58
N ALA A 205 -0.19 12.03 -11.50
CA ALA A 205 0.48 12.14 -10.22
C ALA A 205 -0.41 11.56 -9.12
N VAL A 206 0.08 10.57 -8.39
CA VAL A 206 -0.58 9.98 -7.23
C VAL A 206 0.04 10.57 -5.97
N PHE A 207 -0.80 11.23 -5.17
CA PHE A 207 -0.41 11.84 -3.91
C PHE A 207 -0.84 10.97 -2.74
N LEU A 208 0.15 10.53 -1.97
CA LEU A 208 0.01 9.98 -0.63
C LEU A 208 0.29 11.11 0.36
N ALA A 209 -0.74 11.81 0.82
CA ALA A 209 -0.58 13.06 1.56
C ALA A 209 -1.05 12.96 3.02
N PRO A 210 -0.26 12.38 3.94
CA PRO A 210 -0.61 12.34 5.35
C PRO A 210 -0.75 13.76 5.91
N GLY A 211 -1.88 14.03 6.57
CA GLY A 211 -2.06 15.28 7.34
C GLY A 211 -1.19 15.30 8.59
N VAL A 212 -1.15 16.44 9.31
CA VAL A 212 -0.37 16.58 10.55
C VAL A 212 -0.69 15.47 11.56
N ASN A 213 -1.98 15.18 11.78
CA ASN A 213 -2.38 14.13 12.72
C ASN A 213 -1.99 12.74 12.26
N ASP A 214 -1.97 12.48 10.94
CA ASP A 214 -1.53 11.20 10.38
C ASP A 214 -0.03 11.01 10.60
N THR A 215 0.78 12.06 10.41
CA THR A 215 2.23 12.00 10.63
C THR A 215 2.63 11.73 12.08
N MET A 216 1.74 12.04 13.03
CA MET A 216 1.94 11.77 14.45
C MET A 216 1.42 10.38 14.86
N ASN A 217 0.71 9.68 13.97
CA ASN A 217 0.19 8.34 14.20
C ASN A 217 1.04 7.30 13.46
N GLY A 218 1.79 6.50 14.22
CA GLY A 218 2.69 5.47 13.67
C GLY A 218 1.97 4.44 12.78
N GLU A 219 0.75 4.03 13.11
CA GLU A 219 -0.02 3.06 12.31
C GLU A 219 -0.46 3.65 10.97
N MET A 220 -0.89 4.91 10.96
CA MET A 220 -1.22 5.62 9.72
C MET A 220 0.00 5.80 8.84
N MET A 221 1.15 6.12 9.42
CA MET A 221 2.38 6.24 8.64
C MET A 221 2.86 4.90 8.08
N MET A 222 2.71 3.80 8.82
CA MET A 222 2.92 2.45 8.28
C MET A 222 1.98 2.15 7.11
N LEU A 223 0.71 2.58 7.18
CA LEU A 223 -0.23 2.44 6.07
C LEU A 223 0.21 3.26 4.84
N TYR A 224 0.65 4.50 5.02
CA TYR A 224 1.18 5.31 3.91
C TYR A 224 2.45 4.72 3.31
N GLN A 225 3.34 4.13 4.13
CA GLN A 225 4.51 3.38 3.65
C GLN A 225 4.11 2.16 2.82
N PHE A 226 3.16 1.35 3.33
CA PHE A 226 2.60 0.23 2.59
C PHE A 226 2.06 0.69 1.24
N LEU A 227 1.19 1.71 1.22
CA LEU A 227 0.61 2.26 0.00
C LEU A 227 1.69 2.75 -0.98
N PHE A 228 2.73 3.42 -0.49
CA PHE A 228 3.82 3.90 -1.34
C PHE A 228 4.56 2.75 -1.99
N ARG A 229 5.02 1.78 -1.20
CA ARG A 229 5.76 0.60 -1.68
C ARG A 229 4.94 -0.23 -2.64
N VAL A 230 3.73 -0.62 -2.25
CA VAL A 230 2.89 -1.49 -3.09
C VAL A 230 2.49 -0.82 -4.41
N LEU A 231 2.27 0.50 -4.42
CA LEU A 231 1.98 1.23 -5.66
C LEU A 231 3.22 1.30 -6.56
N HIS A 232 4.39 1.57 -5.98
CA HIS A 232 5.65 1.57 -6.71
C HIS A 232 5.91 0.20 -7.34
N ASP A 233 5.89 -0.86 -6.53
CA ASP A 233 6.30 -2.19 -6.95
C ASP A 233 5.32 -2.81 -7.95
N LEU A 234 4.01 -2.63 -7.75
CA LEU A 234 3.02 -3.10 -8.72
C LEU A 234 3.04 -2.28 -10.01
N ALA A 235 3.40 -0.98 -9.96
CA ALA A 235 3.57 -0.19 -11.18
C ALA A 235 4.82 -0.65 -11.95
N GLU A 236 5.95 -0.82 -11.27
CA GLU A 236 7.20 -1.31 -11.85
C GLU A 236 7.01 -2.68 -12.49
N TYR A 237 6.31 -3.57 -11.78
CA TYR A 237 5.97 -4.88 -12.30
C TYR A 237 5.15 -4.82 -13.60
N ARG A 238 4.27 -3.82 -13.74
CA ARG A 238 3.48 -3.58 -14.96
C ARG A 238 4.25 -2.80 -16.04
N GLY A 239 5.56 -2.65 -15.90
CA GLY A 239 6.43 -1.96 -16.85
C GLY A 239 6.36 -0.44 -16.77
N LEU A 240 5.85 0.12 -15.67
CA LEU A 240 5.88 1.55 -15.39
C LEU A 240 6.92 1.83 -14.33
N SER A 241 7.92 2.67 -14.62
CA SER A 241 8.84 3.17 -13.58
C SER A 241 8.37 4.54 -13.10
N PRO A 242 7.52 4.63 -12.06
CA PRO A 242 7.06 5.93 -11.58
C PRO A 242 8.22 6.73 -11.00
N HIS A 243 8.27 8.03 -11.27
CA HIS A 243 9.17 8.91 -10.54
C HIS A 243 8.64 9.10 -9.11
N CYS A 244 9.33 8.45 -8.18
CA CYS A 244 9.03 8.50 -6.76
C CYS A 244 9.56 9.79 -6.14
N LEU A 245 8.68 10.62 -5.59
CA LEU A 245 9.04 11.88 -4.97
C LEU A 245 8.83 11.78 -3.46
N VAL A 246 9.94 11.85 -2.72
CA VAL A 246 9.95 11.79 -1.25
C VAL A 246 10.47 13.11 -0.67
N PRO A 247 9.96 13.52 0.50
CA PRO A 247 10.45 14.73 1.16
C PRO A 247 11.79 14.42 1.81
N LYS A 248 12.76 15.33 1.67
CA LYS A 248 14.00 15.31 2.47
C LYS A 248 14.02 16.49 3.43
N ILE A 249 14.45 16.23 4.66
CA ILE A 249 14.72 17.23 5.70
C ILE A 249 16.19 17.62 5.59
N ASN A 250 16.44 18.93 5.58
CA ASN A 250 17.78 19.45 5.72
C ASN A 250 18.13 19.55 7.22
N MET A 251 19.13 18.79 7.63
CA MET A 251 19.62 18.75 9.00
C MET A 251 20.51 19.96 9.29
N ALA A 252 20.77 20.24 10.57
CA ALA A 252 21.58 21.38 10.98
C ALA A 252 23.05 21.29 10.49
N ASP A 253 23.52 20.09 10.18
CA ASP A 253 24.85 19.82 9.59
C ASP A 253 24.87 19.91 8.06
N GLY A 254 23.74 20.26 7.43
CA GLY A 254 23.59 20.37 5.97
C GLY A 254 23.33 19.04 5.26
N SER A 255 23.20 17.93 6.00
CA SER A 255 22.83 16.63 5.42
C SER A 255 21.34 16.57 5.07
N LEU A 256 21.01 15.84 4.00
CA LEU A 256 19.64 15.60 3.57
C LEU A 256 19.22 14.20 4.00
N HIS A 257 18.26 14.11 4.91
CA HIS A 257 17.66 12.85 5.33
C HIS A 257 16.28 12.71 4.72
N GLU A 258 15.95 11.55 4.16
CA GLU A 258 14.58 11.25 3.78
C GLU A 258 13.69 11.36 5.02
N PHE A 259 12.62 12.13 4.90
CA PHE A 259 11.63 12.32 5.97
C PHE A 259 11.05 10.96 6.38
N PHE A 260 11.00 10.02 5.44
CA PHE A 260 10.60 8.64 5.64
C PHE A 260 11.54 7.71 4.86
N PRO A 261 12.21 6.75 5.50
CA PRO A 261 12.88 5.67 4.78
C PRO A 261 11.80 4.79 4.14
N VAL A 262 11.79 4.77 2.80
CA VAL A 262 11.02 3.81 2.00
C VAL A 262 11.80 2.52 1.89
#